data_AF-A0A0F6A9K8-F1
#
_entry.id   AF-A0A0F6A9K8-F1
#
_cell.length_a   1.000
_cell.length_b   1.000
_cell.length_c   1.000
_cell.angle_alpha   90.00
_cell.angle_beta   90.00
_cell.angle_gamma   90.00
#
_symmetry.space_group_name_H-M   'P 1'
#
loop_
_entity.id
_entity.type
_entity.pdbx_description
1 polymer ?
#
loop_
_entity_poly.entity_id
_entity_poly.type
_entity_poly.pdbx_seq_one_letter_code
_entity_poly.pdbx_strand_id
1 'polypeptide(L)' 'MNTPLQGKVALITGGAKNMGQAFALSLAKQGCDIVIHYHSESAHTCTKYC' A
#
# COMPACT_ATOMS: atom_id res chain seq x y z
N MET A 1 -3.33 -17.04 -11.19
CA MET A 1 -3.57 -16.04 -10.13
C MET A 1 -3.71 -14.70 -10.82
N ASN A 2 -4.93 -14.15 -10.88
CA ASN A 2 -5.17 -12.88 -11.56
C ASN A 2 -4.98 -11.77 -10.52
N THR A 3 -3.85 -11.08 -10.56
CA THR A 3 -3.56 -9.90 -9.71
C THR A 3 -4.10 -8.67 -10.43
N PRO A 4 -5.34 -8.21 -10.11
CA PRO A 4 -6.02 -7.18 -10.90
C PRO A 4 -5.31 -5.82 -10.86
N LEU A 5 -4.41 -5.61 -9.89
CA LEU A 5 -3.70 -4.36 -9.65
C LEU A 5 -2.19 -4.50 -9.89
N GLN A 6 -1.75 -5.56 -10.56
CA GLN A 6 -0.35 -5.76 -10.89
C GLN A 6 0.22 -4.56 -11.68
N GLY A 7 1.26 -3.93 -11.15
CA GLY A 7 1.93 -2.79 -11.79
C GLY A 7 1.14 -1.48 -11.76
N LYS A 8 0.09 -1.40 -10.94
CA LYS A 8 -0.57 -0.13 -10.59
C LYS A 8 0.08 0.46 -9.35
N VAL A 9 0.02 1.79 -9.23
CA VAL A 9 0.52 2.52 -8.06
C VAL A 9 -0.67 3.14 -7.32
N ALA A 10 -0.81 2.84 -6.03
CA ALA A 10 -1.83 3.40 -5.15
C ALA A 10 -1.22 4.38 -4.13
N LEU A 11 -1.72 5.62 -4.12
CA LEU A 11 -1.39 6.63 -3.12
C LEU A 11 -2.44 6.62 -2.00
N ILE A 12 -2.01 6.33 -0.77
CA ILE A 12 -2.88 6.31 0.41
C ILE A 12 -2.51 7.48 1.32
N THR A 13 -3.44 8.40 1.52
CA THR A 13 -3.28 9.53 2.45
C THR A 13 -3.96 9.22 3.79
N GLY A 14 -3.32 9.55 4.92
CA GLY A 14 -3.88 9.26 6.25
C GLY A 14 -3.77 7.80 6.67
N GLY A 15 -2.84 7.05 6.05
CA GLY A 15 -2.72 5.60 6.25
C GLY A 15 -2.01 5.13 7.52
N ALA A 16 -1.75 6.06 8.45
CA ALA A 16 -0.90 5.85 9.63
C ALA A 16 -1.37 4.72 10.55
N LYS A 17 -2.69 4.57 10.72
CA LYS A 17 -3.32 3.70 11.74
C LYS A 17 -4.65 3.14 11.25
N ASN A 18 -5.05 2.01 11.82
CA ASN A 18 -6.34 1.34 11.60
C ASN A 18 -6.55 0.89 10.14
N MET A 19 -7.46 1.55 9.43
CA MET A 19 -7.94 1.10 8.12
C MET A 19 -6.93 1.30 7.00
N GLY A 20 -6.12 2.36 7.06
CA GLY A 20 -5.14 2.64 6.01
C GLY A 20 -4.07 1.56 5.84
N GLN A 21 -3.64 0.95 6.96
CA GLN A 21 -2.71 -0.18 6.94
C GLN A 21 -3.38 -1.43 6.35
N ALA A 22 -4.63 -1.71 6.72
CA ALA A 22 -5.38 -2.85 6.20
C ALA A 22 -5.61 -2.73 4.68
N PHE A 23 -5.93 -1.52 4.20
CA PHE A 23 -6.05 -1.23 2.76
C PHE A 23 -4.71 -1.39 2.04
N ALA A 24 -3.62 -0.85 2.60
CA ALA A 24 -2.28 -1.03 2.02
C ALA A 24 -1.92 -2.51 1.90
N LEU A 25 -2.15 -3.30 2.95
CA LEU A 25 -1.83 -4.73 2.94
C LEU A 25 -2.66 -5.50 1.89
N SER A 26 -3.96 -5.17 1.77
CA SER A 26 -4.86 -5.79 0.79
C SER A 26 -4.46 -5.43 -0.65
N LEU A 27 -4.08 -4.19 -0.90
CA LEU A 27 -3.61 -3.72 -2.21
C LEU A 27 -2.25 -4.35 -2.57
N ALA A 28 -1.36 -4.55 -1.59
CA ALA A 28 -0.04 -5.13 -1.83
C ALA A 28 -0.17 -6.61 -2.23
N LYS A 29 -1.08 -7.35 -1.59
CA LYS A 29 -1.43 -8.72 -1.96
C LYS A 29 -1.97 -8.84 -3.38
N GLN A 30 -2.50 -7.76 -3.95
CA GLN A 30 -3.01 -7.72 -5.32
C GLN A 30 -1.94 -7.31 -6.35
N GLY A 31 -0.68 -7.14 -5.94
CA GLY A 31 0.45 -6.79 -6.82
C GLY A 31 0.57 -5.30 -7.12
N CYS A 32 -0.09 -4.45 -6.33
CA CYS A 32 -0.04 -3.01 -6.44
C CYS A 32 1.18 -2.45 -5.70
N ASP A 33 1.86 -1.47 -6.30
CA ASP A 33 2.85 -0.64 -5.61
C ASP A 33 2.12 0.42 -4.78
N ILE A 34 2.58 0.66 -3.55
CA ILE A 34 1.82 1.50 -2.61
C ILE A 34 2.72 2.55 -1.99
N VAL A 35 2.23 3.79 -2.03
CA VAL A 35 2.83 4.93 -1.37
C VAL A 35 1.88 5.40 -0.28
N ILE A 36 2.32 5.38 0.97
CA ILE A 36 1.51 5.82 2.11
C ILE A 36 2.05 7.16 2.60
N HIS A 37 1.22 8.20 2.57
CA HIS A 37 1.55 9.55 3.04
C HIS A 37 0.71 9.89 4.28
N TYR A 38 1.38 10.24 5.38
CA TYR A 38 0.72 10.73 6.59
C TYR A 38 1.64 11.60 7.45
N HIS A 39 1.05 12.31 8.41
CA HIS A 39 1.68 13.31 9.26
C HIS A 39 2.54 12.74 10.41
N SER A 40 2.99 11.48 10.33
CA SER A 40 3.77 10.83 11.39
C SER A 40 4.77 9.83 10.78
N GLU A 41 5.89 9.65 11.49
CA GLU A 41 7.20 9.15 11.03
C GLU A 41 7.23 7.64 10.75
N SER A 42 6.75 7.24 9.58
CA SER A 42 5.82 6.11 9.44
C SER A 42 5.61 5.65 7.99
N ALA A 43 6.26 6.28 7.03
CA ALA A 43 6.14 5.95 5.61
C ALA A 43 6.84 4.60 5.34
N HIS A 44 6.10 3.50 5.50
CA HIS A 44 6.52 2.18 5.04
C HIS A 44 6.19 2.04 3.55
N THR A 45 7.20 2.27 2.72
CA THR A 45 7.16 1.84 1.33
C THR A 45 7.63 0.39 1.28
N CYS A 46 6.69 -0.55 1.23
CA CYS A 46 7.00 -1.96 0.94
C CYS A 46 6.90 -2.15 -0.58
N THR A 47 8.00 -1.92 -1.29
CA THR A 47 8.07 -2.03 -2.76
C THR A 47 8.55 -3.40 -3.25
N LYS A 48 8.68 -4.41 -2.38
CA LYS A 48 9.29 -5.69 -2.80
C LYS A 48 8.72 -6.91 -2.06
N TYR A 49 7.77 -7.57 -2.69
CA TYR A 49 7.72 -9.04 -2.73
C TYR A 49 7.77 -9.44 -4.21
N CYS A 50 8.99 -9.62 -4.72
CA CYS A 50 9.23 -10.46 -5.88
C CYS A 50 9.33 -11.91 -5.40
#